data_AF-A0A9W6J9F3-F1
#
_entry.id   AF-A0A9W6J9F3-F1
#
_cell.length_a   1.000
_cell.length_b   1.000
_cell.length_c   1.000
_cell.angle_alpha   90.00
_cell.angle_beta   90.00
_cell.angle_gamma   90.00
#
_symmetry.space_group_name_H-M   'P 1'
#
loop_
_entity.id
_entity.type
_entity.pdbx_description
1 polymer ?
#
loop_
_entity_poly.entity_id
_entity_poly.type
_entity_poly.pdbx_seq_one_letter_code
_entity_poly.pdbx_strand_id
1 'polypeptide(L)'
;MAEFYYAGTVSVSPAGTTVTGAGVVWSDVLAGDTLELVGQRVTVAAAPASPYTSLTLAAPWSGAAQADAAYVIRYDAPQRFTAAYMATQVRALVAKAGIIEAALPCYRVQAVGNAPPGAPVAGDMYALGAAPTGAWAGKAGNLAQWTGAGWQFTMPGVGWLAYVGGAGLYVFDAGWAAFPG
;
A
#
# COMPACT_ATOMS: atom_id res chain seq x y z
N MET A 1 4.79 4.39 -26.83
CA MET A 1 5.37 5.75 -26.68
C MET A 1 6.11 5.73 -25.36
N ALA A 2 7.37 6.19 -25.30
CA ALA A 2 8.05 6.34 -24.03
C ALA A 2 7.42 7.53 -23.30
N GLU A 3 6.74 7.25 -22.20
CA GLU A 3 6.08 8.24 -21.37
C GLU A 3 7.11 8.73 -20.34
N PHE A 4 7.27 10.05 -20.26
CA PHE A 4 8.31 10.72 -19.48
C PHE A 4 7.68 11.48 -18.33
N TYR A 5 8.36 11.53 -17.18
CA TYR A 5 7.95 12.33 -16.02
C TYR A 5 9.05 13.31 -15.62
N TYR A 6 8.72 14.60 -15.48
CA TYR A 6 9.71 15.67 -15.25
C TYR A 6 9.16 16.82 -14.38
N ALA A 7 8.06 16.59 -13.66
CA ALA A 7 7.49 17.60 -12.77
C ALA A 7 8.23 17.63 -11.41
N GLY A 8 8.49 18.83 -10.90
CA GLY A 8 9.19 19.06 -9.63
C GLY A 8 10.72 19.04 -9.76
N THR A 9 11.41 18.94 -8.63
CA THR A 9 12.88 18.91 -8.55
C THR A 9 13.36 17.72 -7.73
N VAL A 10 14.65 17.36 -7.88
CA VAL A 10 15.28 16.29 -7.12
C VAL A 10 16.59 16.71 -6.48
N SER A 11 16.89 16.08 -5.34
CA SER A 11 18.15 16.22 -4.64
C SER A 11 18.76 14.85 -4.36
N VAL A 12 20.07 14.73 -4.56
CA VAL A 12 20.85 13.51 -4.29
C VAL A 12 22.24 13.88 -3.76
N SER A 13 22.67 13.19 -2.71
CA SER A 13 24.01 13.36 -2.16
C SER A 13 25.07 12.67 -3.02
N PRO A 14 26.35 13.09 -2.97
CA PRO A 14 27.44 12.38 -3.62
C PRO A 14 27.49 10.93 -3.10
N ALA A 15 27.65 9.95 -4.01
CA ALA A 15 27.62 8.52 -3.68
C ALA A 15 26.34 8.06 -2.93
N GLY A 16 25.29 8.88 -2.92
CA GLY A 16 24.00 8.53 -2.33
C GLY A 16 23.20 7.61 -3.23
N THR A 17 22.40 6.74 -2.64
CA THR A 17 21.43 5.91 -3.36
C THR A 17 20.01 6.45 -3.24
N THR A 18 19.75 7.41 -2.36
CA THR A 18 18.42 7.98 -2.15
C THR A 18 18.30 9.31 -2.88
N VAL A 19 17.27 9.43 -3.71
CA VAL A 19 16.92 10.68 -4.39
C VAL A 19 15.62 11.17 -3.77
N THR A 20 15.64 12.40 -3.25
CA THR A 20 14.47 13.05 -2.66
C THR A 20 13.91 14.04 -3.65
N GLY A 21 12.61 13.95 -3.93
CA GLY A 21 11.90 14.88 -4.80
C GLY A 21 11.06 15.89 -4.05
N ALA A 22 11.01 17.11 -4.56
CA ALA A 22 10.13 18.17 -4.09
C ALA A 22 9.10 18.52 -5.18
N GLY A 23 7.81 18.59 -4.81
CA GLY A 23 6.72 18.81 -5.77
C GLY A 23 6.54 17.65 -6.77
N VAL A 24 6.93 16.44 -6.38
CA VAL A 24 6.86 15.23 -7.22
C VAL A 24 5.77 14.28 -6.71
N VAL A 25 5.20 13.49 -7.63
CA VAL A 25 4.39 12.32 -7.29
C VAL A 25 4.84 11.17 -8.19
N TRP A 26 5.63 10.25 -7.63
CA TRP A 26 6.20 9.13 -8.38
C TRP A 26 5.38 7.83 -8.26
N SER A 27 4.04 7.94 -8.18
CA SER A 27 3.14 6.79 -7.99
C SER A 27 3.29 5.71 -9.06
N ASP A 28 3.63 6.13 -10.29
CA ASP A 28 3.72 5.23 -11.43
C ASP A 28 5.14 4.75 -11.71
N VAL A 29 6.16 5.22 -10.97
CA VAL A 29 7.56 4.79 -11.16
C VAL A 29 7.75 3.37 -10.64
N LEU A 30 8.47 2.55 -11.41
CA LEU A 30 8.78 1.16 -11.07
C LEU A 30 10.29 0.94 -10.98
N ALA A 31 10.67 -0.16 -10.33
CA ALA A 31 12.03 -0.66 -10.40
C ALA A 31 12.40 -0.97 -11.86
N GLY A 32 13.60 -0.54 -12.26
CA GLY A 32 14.09 -0.67 -13.62
C GLY A 32 13.81 0.53 -14.53
N ASP A 33 13.02 1.51 -14.09
CA ASP A 33 12.90 2.79 -14.81
C ASP A 33 14.20 3.58 -14.72
N THR A 34 14.41 4.49 -15.67
CA THR A 34 15.64 5.30 -15.73
C THR A 34 15.41 6.72 -15.24
N LEU A 35 16.16 7.14 -14.22
CA LEU A 35 16.31 8.54 -13.84
C LEU A 35 17.43 9.18 -14.67
N GLU A 36 17.12 10.25 -15.38
CA GLU A 36 18.08 11.14 -16.03
C GLU A 36 18.27 12.40 -15.18
N LEU A 37 19.50 12.66 -14.77
CA LEU A 37 19.88 13.80 -13.94
C LEU A 37 21.22 14.36 -14.43
N VAL A 38 21.27 15.65 -14.80
CA VAL A 38 22.49 16.32 -15.32
C VAL A 38 23.17 15.51 -16.44
N GLY A 39 22.37 14.92 -17.35
CA GLY A 39 22.87 14.12 -18.47
C GLY A 39 23.36 12.71 -18.11
N GLN A 40 23.34 12.32 -16.84
CA GLN A 40 23.61 10.94 -16.40
C GLN A 40 22.33 10.14 -16.28
N ARG A 41 22.40 8.85 -16.62
CA ARG A 41 21.28 7.90 -16.50
C ARG A 41 21.57 6.92 -15.38
N VAL A 42 20.63 6.79 -14.45
CA VAL A 42 20.72 5.84 -13.34
C VAL A 42 19.42 5.08 -13.20
N THR A 43 19.51 3.77 -13.05
CA THR A 43 18.34 2.91 -12.91
C THR A 43 17.77 3.01 -11.50
N VAL A 44 16.44 3.03 -11.40
CA VAL A 44 15.69 2.97 -10.14
C VAL A 44 15.71 1.52 -9.62
N ALA A 45 16.14 1.32 -8.38
CA ALA A 45 16.22 -0.01 -7.73
C ALA A 45 14.85 -0.53 -7.26
N ALA A 46 14.00 0.36 -6.74
CA ALA A 46 12.72 0.00 -6.14
C ALA A 46 11.66 1.04 -6.46
N ALA A 47 10.41 0.59 -6.63
CA ALA A 47 9.29 1.49 -6.75
C ALA A 47 9.18 2.35 -5.47
N PRO A 48 8.92 3.66 -5.60
CA PRO A 48 8.76 4.53 -4.46
C PRO A 48 7.51 4.16 -3.66
N ALA A 49 7.61 4.18 -2.34
CA ALA A 49 6.47 3.98 -1.43
C ALA A 49 5.80 5.32 -1.12
N SER A 50 4.53 5.30 -0.72
CA SER A 50 3.81 6.49 -0.22
C SER A 50 4.64 7.21 0.85
N PRO A 51 4.89 8.53 0.75
CA PRO A 51 4.17 9.51 -0.07
C PRO A 51 4.67 9.72 -1.52
N TYR A 52 5.46 8.81 -2.08
CA TYR A 52 5.96 8.83 -3.47
C TYR A 52 6.90 10.00 -3.80
N THR A 53 7.62 10.50 -2.80
CA THR A 53 8.57 11.62 -2.90
C THR A 53 10.04 11.21 -2.76
N SER A 54 10.32 9.92 -2.61
CA SER A 54 11.67 9.39 -2.47
C SER A 54 11.83 8.12 -3.30
N LEU A 55 12.94 8.00 -4.02
CA LEU A 55 13.29 6.82 -4.80
C LEU A 55 14.70 6.36 -4.46
N THR A 56 14.94 5.06 -4.68
CA THR A 56 16.25 4.45 -4.46
C THR A 56 16.88 4.08 -5.80
N LEU A 57 18.15 4.41 -5.98
CA LEU A 57 18.95 4.09 -7.16
C LEU A 57 19.59 2.70 -7.03
N ALA A 58 19.71 2.01 -8.15
CA ALA A 58 20.38 0.71 -8.23
C ALA A 58 21.90 0.78 -8.07
N ALA A 59 22.48 1.95 -8.29
CA ALA A 59 23.88 2.23 -8.04
C ALA A 59 24.03 3.58 -7.32
N PRO A 60 25.08 3.75 -6.50
CA PRO A 60 25.41 5.04 -5.92
C PRO A 60 25.55 6.12 -6.99
N TRP A 61 25.01 7.32 -6.71
CA TRP A 61 25.15 8.48 -7.58
C TRP A 61 26.63 8.83 -7.78
N SER A 62 27.08 8.80 -9.03
CA SER A 62 28.50 9.02 -9.40
C SER A 62 28.85 10.49 -9.64
N GLY A 63 27.85 11.37 -9.73
CA GLY A 63 28.03 12.80 -9.91
C GLY A 63 28.28 13.59 -8.62
N ALA A 64 28.51 14.90 -8.77
CA ALA A 64 28.52 15.83 -7.65
C ALA A 64 27.13 15.93 -7.01
N ALA A 65 27.08 16.42 -5.76
CA ALA A 65 25.82 16.67 -5.05
C ALA A 65 24.87 17.48 -5.93
N GLN A 66 23.63 17.04 -6.04
CA GLN A 66 22.57 17.80 -6.71
C GLN A 66 21.56 18.26 -5.67
N ALA A 67 21.20 19.53 -5.73
CA ALA A 67 20.15 20.13 -4.92
C ALA A 67 19.15 20.80 -5.85
N ASP A 68 17.87 20.47 -5.67
CA ASP A 68 16.74 21.01 -6.43
C ASP A 68 16.95 21.01 -7.96
N ALA A 69 17.59 19.97 -8.46
CA ALA A 69 17.93 19.85 -9.86
C ALA A 69 16.74 19.36 -10.70
N ALA A 70 16.71 19.81 -11.95
CA ALA A 70 15.79 19.29 -12.95
C ALA A 70 16.17 17.84 -13.32
N TYR A 71 15.17 17.03 -13.58
CA TYR A 71 15.34 15.61 -13.89
C TYR A 71 14.28 15.14 -14.86
N VAL A 72 14.49 13.96 -15.42
CA VAL A 72 13.49 13.24 -16.20
C VAL A 72 13.51 11.78 -15.76
N ILE A 73 12.36 11.20 -15.47
CA ILE A 73 12.20 9.75 -15.35
C ILE A 73 11.62 9.22 -16.66
N ARG A 74 12.21 8.14 -17.16
CA ARG A 74 11.76 7.40 -18.33
C ARG A 74 11.07 6.13 -17.86
N TYR A 75 9.85 5.90 -18.33
CA TYR A 75 9.15 4.63 -18.10
C TYR A 75 9.61 3.57 -19.09
N ASP A 76 10.85 3.12 -18.92
CA ASP A 76 11.50 2.13 -19.77
C ASP A 76 11.84 0.82 -19.07
N ALA A 77 11.33 0.60 -17.84
CA ALA A 77 11.47 -0.68 -17.15
C ALA A 77 11.01 -1.83 -18.04
N PRO A 78 11.85 -2.87 -18.28
CA PRO A 78 11.51 -4.00 -19.14
C PRO A 78 10.20 -4.67 -18.73
N GLN A 79 9.94 -4.70 -17.41
CA GLN A 79 8.74 -5.26 -16.80
C GLN A 79 7.46 -4.68 -17.42
N ARG A 80 7.41 -3.38 -17.74
CA ARG A 80 6.22 -2.73 -18.32
C ARG A 80 5.78 -3.30 -19.66
N PHE A 81 6.70 -3.89 -20.41
CA PHE A 81 6.46 -4.40 -21.76
C PHE A 81 6.46 -5.93 -21.80
N THR A 82 6.58 -6.59 -20.66
CA THR A 82 6.49 -8.06 -20.61
C THR A 82 5.04 -8.51 -20.45
N ALA A 83 4.64 -9.52 -21.24
CA ALA A 83 3.39 -10.23 -21.03
C ALA A 83 3.30 -10.85 -19.62
N ALA A 84 4.46 -11.15 -18.99
CA ALA A 84 4.53 -11.67 -17.62
C ALA A 84 4.09 -10.65 -16.57
N TYR A 85 4.48 -9.37 -16.69
CA TYR A 85 4.05 -8.31 -15.78
C TYR A 85 2.56 -8.02 -15.95
N MET A 86 2.06 -7.95 -17.20
CA MET A 86 0.62 -7.82 -17.46
C MET A 86 -0.15 -9.02 -16.92
N ALA A 87 0.36 -10.25 -17.06
CA ALA A 87 -0.25 -11.43 -16.47
C ALA A 87 -0.23 -11.40 -14.94
N THR A 88 0.82 -10.87 -14.29
CA THR A 88 0.86 -10.70 -12.83
C THR A 88 -0.13 -9.62 -12.37
N GLN A 89 -0.21 -8.49 -13.07
CA GLN A 89 -1.17 -7.42 -12.79
C GLN A 89 -2.62 -7.90 -12.99
N VAL A 90 -2.88 -8.62 -14.09
CA VAL A 90 -4.17 -9.23 -14.36
C VAL A 90 -4.49 -10.31 -13.32
N ARG A 91 -3.53 -11.17 -12.93
CA ARG A 91 -3.73 -12.14 -11.84
C ARG A 91 -4.00 -11.46 -10.51
N ALA A 92 -3.35 -10.34 -10.20
CA ALA A 92 -3.63 -9.54 -9.01
C ALA A 92 -5.04 -8.92 -9.06
N LEU A 93 -5.46 -8.44 -10.23
CA LEU A 93 -6.81 -7.91 -10.44
C LEU A 93 -7.87 -9.03 -10.37
N VAL A 94 -7.62 -10.19 -10.98
CA VAL A 94 -8.49 -11.36 -10.91
C VAL A 94 -8.53 -11.93 -9.49
N ALA A 95 -7.43 -11.89 -8.72
CA ALA A 95 -7.46 -12.24 -7.30
C ALA A 95 -8.32 -11.25 -6.50
N LYS A 96 -8.24 -9.94 -6.79
CA LYS A 96 -9.12 -8.92 -6.20
C LYS A 96 -10.59 -9.13 -6.61
N ALA A 97 -10.85 -9.58 -7.84
CA ALA A 97 -12.20 -9.87 -8.34
C ALA A 97 -12.74 -11.22 -7.86
N GLY A 98 -11.90 -12.24 -7.68
CA GLY A 98 -12.29 -13.57 -7.20
C GLY A 98 -12.78 -13.54 -5.75
N ILE A 99 -12.34 -12.56 -4.98
CA ILE A 99 -12.90 -12.24 -3.65
C ILE A 99 -14.37 -11.80 -3.74
N ILE A 100 -14.79 -11.20 -4.86
CA ILE A 100 -16.20 -10.84 -5.12
C ILE A 100 -17.00 -12.08 -5.59
N GLU A 101 -16.36 -12.98 -6.34
CA GLU A 101 -17.01 -14.16 -6.94
C GLU A 101 -17.36 -15.27 -5.93
N ALA A 102 -16.66 -15.32 -4.78
CA ALA A 102 -16.90 -16.30 -3.72
C ALA A 102 -18.14 -16.02 -2.84
N ALA A 103 -18.86 -14.91 -3.06
CA ALA A 103 -19.98 -14.44 -2.22
C ALA A 103 -19.64 -14.40 -0.71
N LEU A 104 -18.37 -14.20 -0.38
CA LEU A 104 -17.92 -14.11 1.01
C LEU A 104 -18.37 -12.77 1.59
N PRO A 105 -18.89 -12.74 2.84
CA PRO A 105 -19.33 -11.50 3.44
C PRO A 105 -18.21 -10.47 3.53
N CYS A 106 -18.51 -9.24 3.09
CA CYS A 106 -17.68 -8.07 3.34
C CYS A 106 -18.37 -7.16 4.36
N TYR A 107 -17.70 -6.87 5.45
CA TYR A 107 -18.21 -5.98 6.50
C TYR A 107 -17.49 -4.65 6.44
N ARG A 108 -18.24 -3.55 6.55
CA ARG A 108 -17.65 -2.23 6.82
C ARG A 108 -17.37 -2.15 8.31
N VAL A 109 -16.10 -2.02 8.69
CA VAL A 109 -15.67 -1.86 10.08
C VAL A 109 -15.00 -0.51 10.28
N GLN A 110 -15.07 0.05 11.49
CA GLN A 110 -14.49 1.34 11.82
C GLN A 110 -12.96 1.24 11.95
N ALA A 111 -12.45 0.13 12.47
CA ALA A 111 -11.03 -0.16 12.57
C ALA A 111 -10.77 -1.66 12.78
N VAL A 112 -9.53 -2.06 12.56
CA VAL A 112 -8.96 -3.32 13.08
C VAL A 112 -8.17 -2.97 14.33
N GLY A 113 -8.49 -3.56 15.48
CA GLY A 113 -7.87 -3.13 16.75
C GLY A 113 -8.13 -4.05 17.93
N ASN A 114 -7.47 -3.76 19.04
CA ASN A 114 -7.51 -4.59 20.25
C ASN A 114 -8.28 -3.95 21.41
N ALA A 115 -8.53 -2.64 21.38
CA ALA A 115 -9.19 -1.93 22.48
C ALA A 115 -10.56 -1.40 22.03
N PRO A 116 -11.64 -1.63 22.81
CA PRO A 116 -12.94 -1.07 22.50
C PRO A 116 -12.91 0.47 22.55
N PRO A 117 -13.65 1.16 21.66
CA PRO A 117 -13.83 2.60 21.76
C PRO A 117 -14.55 2.97 23.07
N GLY A 118 -14.23 4.13 23.63
CA GLY A 118 -14.89 4.62 24.85
C GLY A 118 -16.36 5.00 24.67
N ALA A 119 -16.77 5.33 23.44
CA ALA A 119 -18.15 5.72 23.11
C ALA A 119 -18.57 5.15 21.73
N PRO A 120 -18.90 3.84 21.64
CA PRO A 120 -19.42 3.24 20.41
C PRO A 120 -20.86 3.70 20.12
N VAL A 121 -21.19 3.87 18.85
CA VAL A 121 -22.55 4.16 18.36
C VAL A 121 -23.21 2.86 17.91
N ALA A 122 -24.53 2.73 18.10
CA ALA A 122 -25.25 1.54 17.67
C ALA A 122 -25.05 1.29 16.17
N GLY A 123 -24.67 0.04 15.83
CA GLY A 123 -24.30 -0.35 14.48
C GLY A 123 -22.80 -0.28 14.19
N ASP A 124 -21.98 0.32 15.06
CA ASP A 124 -20.53 0.31 14.88
C ASP A 124 -19.98 -1.11 14.93
N MET A 125 -19.12 -1.44 13.98
CA MET A 125 -18.47 -2.73 13.87
C MET A 125 -16.95 -2.58 13.84
N TYR A 126 -16.25 -3.50 14.49
CA TYR A 126 -14.79 -3.54 14.59
C TYR A 126 -14.29 -4.96 14.31
N ALA A 127 -13.11 -5.06 13.69
CA ALA A 127 -12.41 -6.33 13.55
C ALA A 127 -11.36 -6.44 14.68
N LEU A 128 -11.43 -7.50 15.48
CA LEU A 128 -10.57 -7.66 16.65
C LEU A 128 -9.22 -8.26 16.26
N GLY A 129 -8.15 -7.61 16.70
CA GLY A 129 -6.79 -8.10 16.51
C GLY A 129 -6.47 -9.34 17.36
N ALA A 130 -5.18 -9.69 17.43
CA ALA A 130 -4.72 -10.91 18.09
C ALA A 130 -4.81 -10.88 19.63
N ALA A 131 -4.90 -9.69 20.24
CA ALA A 131 -4.82 -9.53 21.69
C ALA A 131 -5.82 -8.49 22.22
N PRO A 132 -7.14 -8.74 22.07
CA PRO A 132 -8.14 -7.77 22.49
C PRO A 132 -8.23 -7.65 24.02
N THR A 133 -8.62 -6.46 24.49
CA THR A 133 -8.66 -6.08 25.90
C THR A 133 -10.04 -5.57 26.33
N GLY A 134 -10.23 -5.38 27.64
CA GLY A 134 -11.47 -4.85 28.20
C GLY A 134 -12.68 -5.72 27.83
N ALA A 135 -13.75 -5.09 27.33
CA ALA A 135 -14.96 -5.79 26.92
C ALA A 135 -14.76 -6.76 25.74
N TRP A 136 -13.64 -6.65 25.01
CA TRP A 136 -13.30 -7.53 23.88
C TRP A 136 -12.38 -8.69 24.28
N ALA A 137 -11.96 -8.79 25.55
CA ALA A 137 -11.03 -9.81 26.01
C ALA A 137 -11.50 -11.24 25.69
N GLY A 138 -10.58 -12.06 25.17
CA GLY A 138 -10.85 -13.45 24.77
C GLY A 138 -11.63 -13.62 23.46
N LYS A 139 -11.84 -12.54 22.69
CA LYS A 139 -12.53 -12.55 21.39
C LYS A 139 -11.61 -12.23 20.21
N ALA A 140 -10.35 -12.69 20.29
CA ALA A 140 -9.35 -12.43 19.26
C ALA A 140 -9.84 -12.93 17.89
N GLY A 141 -9.66 -12.11 16.85
CA GLY A 141 -10.10 -12.42 15.49
C GLY A 141 -11.58 -12.18 15.19
N ASN A 142 -12.44 -11.99 16.20
CA ASN A 142 -13.88 -11.80 15.96
C ASN A 142 -14.20 -10.44 15.33
N LEU A 143 -15.36 -10.35 14.67
CA LEU A 143 -16.04 -9.08 14.43
C LEU A 143 -16.85 -8.73 15.69
N ALA A 144 -16.68 -7.51 16.20
CA ALA A 144 -17.46 -6.98 17.30
C ALA A 144 -18.39 -5.87 16.80
N GLN A 145 -19.70 -6.05 16.99
CA GLN A 145 -20.72 -5.05 16.66
C GLN A 145 -21.35 -4.52 17.94
N TRP A 146 -21.50 -3.19 18.04
CA TRP A 146 -22.24 -2.57 19.13
C TRP A 146 -23.73 -2.48 18.79
N THR A 147 -24.58 -3.05 19.64
CA THR A 147 -26.05 -3.04 19.43
C THR A 147 -26.75 -1.81 20.01
N GLY A 148 -26.01 -0.93 20.69
CA GLY A 148 -26.59 0.12 21.54
C GLY A 148 -26.71 -0.27 23.02
N ALA A 149 -26.70 -1.57 23.32
CA ALA A 149 -26.78 -2.09 24.69
C ALA A 149 -25.60 -3.00 25.07
N GLY A 150 -24.91 -3.59 24.09
CA GLY A 150 -23.80 -4.51 24.32
C GLY A 150 -23.04 -4.86 23.05
N TRP A 151 -21.90 -5.53 23.23
CA TRP A 151 -21.10 -6.08 22.13
C TRP A 151 -21.61 -7.45 21.71
N GLN A 152 -21.94 -7.58 20.42
CA GLN A 152 -22.15 -8.87 19.77
C GLN A 152 -20.87 -9.27 19.03
N PHE A 153 -20.50 -10.53 19.14
CA PHE A 153 -19.27 -11.06 18.54
C PHE A 153 -19.58 -12.16 17.54
N THR A 154 -19.01 -12.05 16.35
CA THR A 154 -19.13 -13.05 15.28
C THR A 154 -17.74 -13.54 14.90
N MET A 155 -17.52 -14.85 14.89
CA MET A 155 -16.27 -15.41 14.38
C MET A 155 -16.32 -15.42 12.85
N PRO A 156 -15.43 -14.69 12.16
CA PRO A 156 -15.37 -14.73 10.70
C PRO A 156 -14.85 -16.08 10.20
N GLY A 157 -15.27 -16.45 8.99
CA GLY A 157 -14.70 -17.57 8.24
C GLY A 157 -13.47 -17.14 7.45
N VAL A 158 -12.60 -18.10 7.12
CA VAL A 158 -11.46 -17.86 6.22
C VAL A 158 -11.94 -17.24 4.91
N GLY A 159 -11.26 -16.18 4.47
CA GLY A 159 -11.58 -15.40 3.28
C GLY A 159 -12.60 -14.26 3.48
N TRP A 160 -13.19 -14.11 4.68
CA TRP A 160 -14.07 -12.96 4.97
C TRP A 160 -13.30 -11.65 4.90
N LEU A 161 -14.02 -10.57 4.57
CA LEU A 161 -13.42 -9.26 4.39
C LEU A 161 -13.91 -8.24 5.40
N ALA A 162 -13.00 -7.36 5.80
CA ALA A 162 -13.31 -6.15 6.54
C ALA A 162 -12.76 -4.93 5.78
N TYR A 163 -13.65 -4.00 5.43
CA TYR A 163 -13.27 -2.74 4.82
C TYR A 163 -13.21 -1.63 5.86
N VAL A 164 -12.08 -0.94 5.93
CA VAL A 164 -11.85 0.22 6.81
C VAL A 164 -11.71 1.47 5.95
N GLY A 165 -12.58 2.45 6.19
CA GLY A 165 -12.53 3.73 5.47
C GLY A 165 -11.18 4.41 5.63
N GLY A 166 -10.49 4.69 4.52
CA GLY A 166 -9.18 5.34 4.51
C GLY A 166 -7.97 4.44 4.81
N ALA A 167 -8.16 3.22 5.32
CA ALA A 167 -7.07 2.28 5.60
C ALA A 167 -7.03 1.06 4.65
N GLY A 168 -8.13 0.76 3.95
CA GLY A 168 -8.18 -0.27 2.92
C GLY A 168 -8.90 -1.54 3.34
N LEU A 169 -8.61 -2.64 2.64
CA LEU A 169 -9.27 -3.94 2.81
C LEU A 169 -8.40 -4.88 3.66
N TYR A 170 -9.06 -5.63 4.53
CA TYR A 170 -8.46 -6.70 5.32
C TYR A 170 -9.14 -8.02 4.99
N VAL A 171 -8.36 -9.10 4.99
CA VAL A 171 -8.83 -10.47 4.81
C VAL A 171 -8.61 -11.25 6.11
N PHE A 172 -9.59 -12.07 6.47
CA PHE A 172 -9.47 -12.99 7.59
C PHE A 172 -8.93 -14.35 7.11
N ASP A 173 -7.85 -14.82 7.72
CA ASP A 173 -7.36 -16.20 7.56
C ASP A 173 -7.21 -16.83 8.96
N ALA A 174 -5.99 -16.93 9.51
CA ALA A 174 -5.77 -17.22 10.93
C ALA A 174 -5.93 -15.98 11.84
N GLY A 175 -6.31 -14.85 11.24
CA GLY A 175 -6.45 -13.53 11.84
C GLY A 175 -6.66 -12.47 10.75
N TRP A 176 -6.94 -11.23 11.15
CA TRP A 176 -7.09 -10.12 10.21
C TRP A 176 -5.73 -9.66 9.69
N ALA A 177 -5.53 -9.74 8.38
CA ALA A 177 -4.36 -9.23 7.68
C ALA A 177 -4.76 -8.20 6.63
N ALA A 178 -3.95 -7.15 6.44
CA ALA A 178 -4.18 -6.20 5.36
C ALA A 178 -4.03 -6.93 4.01
N PHE A 179 -4.96 -6.68 3.10
CA PHE A 179 -4.89 -7.26 1.77
C PHE A 179 -3.69 -6.66 1.01
N PRO A 180 -2.74 -7.48 0.52
CA PRO A 180 -1.60 -6.96 -0.21
C PRO A 180 -2.06 -6.28 -1.52
N GLY A 181 -1.61 -5.04 -1.71
CA GLY A 181 -1.92 -4.21 -2.88
C GLY A 181 -1.36 -4.74 -4.18
#